data_AF-A0AAN7BZS8-F1
#
_entry.id   AF-A0AAN7BZS8-F1
#
_cell.length_a   1.000
_cell.length_b   1.000
_cell.length_c   1.000
_cell.angle_alpha   90.00
_cell.angle_beta   90.00
_cell.angle_gamma   90.00
#
_symmetry.space_group_name_H-M   'P 1'
#
loop_
_entity.id
_entity.type
_entity.pdbx_description
1 polymer ?
#
loop_
_entity_poly.entity_id
_entity_poly.type
_entity_poly.pdbx_seq_one_letter_code
_entity_poly.pdbx_strand_id
1 'polypeptide(L)'
;MSPRIFCCTICGWVVLADWDPNSSETWANQFRALCTGPGGLLLTGVGLYNDPNNGVFSAPLDRNMRWSDAGYHESADIEFGVLTQPDFGGRHGFIFHDACWSLLEEASHPAPVSLQRLLEVCKSLPFTLDCRTLSWGHDFGGAAIVDNINYFPWEDRYDLRKFSKPDPVFSKNPYEVPGVDRILAEDPDQPPTLTATTPSPQKPIRDCFASLPQELCTAIAMCLPTADVLRTRLASRAFWPVFY
;
A
#
# COMPACT_ATOMS: atom_id res chain seq x y z
N MET A 1 26.25 -14.62 6.75
CA MET A 1 24.87 -15.13 6.79
C MET A 1 24.11 -14.51 5.62
N SER A 2 23.09 -15.17 5.07
CA SER A 2 22.26 -14.54 4.04
C SER A 2 21.47 -13.38 4.66
N PRO A 3 21.40 -12.21 4.01
CA PRO A 3 20.66 -11.06 4.53
C PRO A 3 19.18 -11.39 4.72
N ARG A 4 18.61 -10.92 5.84
CA ARG A 4 17.19 -11.04 6.13
C ARG A 4 16.48 -9.80 5.59
N ILE A 5 15.79 -9.98 4.46
CA ILE A 5 14.96 -8.93 3.88
C ILE A 5 13.55 -9.10 4.44
N PHE A 6 12.87 -7.99 4.73
CA PHE A 6 11.45 -7.98 5.04
C PHE A 6 10.75 -6.96 4.15
N CYS A 7 9.48 -7.18 3.88
CA CYS A 7 8.68 -6.26 3.09
C CYS A 7 7.66 -5.55 3.98
N CYS A 8 7.27 -4.37 3.54
CA CYS A 8 6.20 -3.61 4.15
C CYS A 8 4.90 -4.41 4.09
N THR A 9 4.20 -4.43 5.21
CA THR A 9 2.95 -5.17 5.37
C THR A 9 1.80 -4.57 4.54
N ILE A 10 1.88 -3.29 4.15
CA ILE A 10 0.83 -2.60 3.37
C ILE A 10 1.05 -2.74 1.87
N CYS A 11 2.26 -2.48 1.38
CA CYS A 11 2.54 -2.43 -0.06
C CYS A 11 3.26 -3.67 -0.60
N GLY A 12 3.70 -4.60 0.26
CA GLY A 12 4.42 -5.80 -0.14
C GLY A 12 5.84 -5.55 -0.69
N TRP A 13 6.28 -4.29 -0.76
CA TRP A 13 7.62 -3.91 -1.25
C TRP A 13 8.66 -3.99 -0.15
N VAL A 14 9.91 -4.28 -0.53
CA VAL A 14 11.02 -4.46 0.41
C VAL A 14 11.30 -3.21 1.24
N VAL A 15 11.59 -3.41 2.53
CA VAL A 15 12.10 -2.36 3.42
C VAL A 15 13.63 -2.38 3.32
N LEU A 16 14.18 -1.73 2.30
CA LEU A 16 15.62 -1.62 2.03
C LEU A 16 15.86 -0.48 1.02
N ALA A 17 17.00 0.21 1.11
CA ALA A 17 17.31 1.34 0.22
C ALA A 17 17.65 0.86 -1.19
N ASP A 18 18.58 -0.09 -1.27
CA ASP A 18 18.94 -0.87 -2.44
C ASP A 18 19.90 -1.98 -1.99
N TRP A 19 20.24 -2.93 -2.89
CA TRP A 19 21.30 -3.92 -2.60
C TRP A 19 22.72 -3.33 -2.70
N ASP A 20 22.83 -2.06 -3.09
CA ASP A 20 24.11 -1.35 -3.12
C ASP A 20 24.43 -0.83 -1.71
N PRO A 21 25.52 -1.30 -1.07
CA PRO A 21 25.96 -0.80 0.24
C PRO A 21 26.34 0.69 0.24
N ASN A 22 26.48 1.33 -0.93
CA ASN A 22 26.67 2.77 -1.08
C ASN A 22 25.35 3.53 -1.36
N SER A 23 24.21 2.83 -1.43
CA SER A 23 22.92 3.47 -1.68
C SER A 23 22.55 4.39 -0.51
N SER A 24 22.16 5.60 -0.90
CA SER A 24 21.67 6.65 -0.04
C SER A 24 20.37 6.26 0.66
N GLU A 25 20.04 7.00 1.71
CA GLU A 25 18.71 7.04 2.31
C GLU A 25 17.64 7.16 1.21
N THR A 26 16.66 6.27 1.24
CA THR A 26 15.49 6.35 0.35
C THR A 26 14.22 6.27 1.19
N TRP A 27 13.07 6.50 0.56
CA TRP A 27 11.79 6.25 1.24
C TRP A 27 11.62 4.75 1.59
N ALA A 28 12.29 3.86 0.84
CA ALA A 28 12.08 2.41 0.91
C ALA A 28 12.80 1.76 2.09
N ASN A 29 13.84 2.37 2.69
CA ASN A 29 14.39 1.90 3.97
C ASN A 29 13.88 2.67 5.19
N GLN A 30 13.01 3.66 5.01
CA GLN A 30 12.37 4.35 6.13
C GLN A 30 11.12 3.58 6.55
N PHE A 31 11.03 3.23 7.83
CA PHE A 31 9.95 2.38 8.31
C PHE A 31 9.42 2.80 9.69
N ARG A 32 8.21 2.33 9.99
CA ARG A 32 7.61 2.30 11.32
C ARG A 32 7.20 0.87 11.66
N ALA A 33 7.07 0.58 12.94
CA ALA A 33 6.59 -0.71 13.41
C ALA A 33 5.43 -0.59 14.38
N LEU A 34 4.48 -1.51 14.22
CA LEU A 34 3.40 -1.75 15.17
C LEU A 34 3.77 -3.00 15.98
N CYS A 35 4.13 -2.80 17.24
CA CYS A 35 4.68 -3.85 18.09
C CYS A 35 3.83 -4.06 19.34
N THR A 36 3.77 -5.32 19.77
CA THR A 36 3.38 -5.65 21.15
C THR A 36 4.63 -5.78 21.99
N GLY A 37 4.63 -5.18 23.18
CA GLY A 37 5.74 -5.27 24.12
C GLY A 37 5.30 -5.23 25.59
N PRO A 38 6.24 -5.14 26.54
CA PRO A 38 5.94 -5.12 27.98
C PRO A 38 4.98 -4.00 28.42
N GLY A 39 4.97 -2.87 27.70
CA GLY A 39 4.07 -1.73 27.92
C GLY A 39 2.75 -1.80 27.15
N GLY A 40 2.46 -2.91 26.46
CA GLY A 40 1.29 -3.06 25.60
C GLY A 40 1.59 -2.77 24.12
N LEU A 41 0.58 -2.31 23.41
CA LEU A 41 0.65 -1.98 21.99
C LEU A 41 1.33 -0.63 21.78
N LEU A 42 2.29 -0.58 20.86
CA LEU A 42 3.00 0.65 20.51
C LEU A 42 3.19 0.79 19.00
N LEU A 43 3.21 2.03 18.53
CA LEU A 43 3.68 2.43 17.21
C LEU A 43 5.00 3.17 17.40
N THR A 44 6.05 2.77 16.68
CA THR A 44 7.37 3.43 16.76
C THR A 44 7.40 4.78 16.05
N GLY A 45 8.46 5.53 16.31
CA GLY A 45 8.94 6.58 15.41
C GLY A 45 9.45 6.00 14.08
N VAL A 46 10.10 6.85 13.29
CA VAL A 46 10.64 6.46 11.98
C VAL A 46 12.07 5.96 12.13
N GLY A 47 12.28 4.66 11.90
CA GLY A 47 13.60 4.05 11.81
C GLY A 47 14.16 4.05 10.38
N LEU A 48 15.45 3.78 10.26
CA LEU A 48 16.15 3.59 8.99
C LEU A 48 16.75 2.18 8.94
N TYR A 49 16.32 1.34 8.02
CA TYR A 49 16.85 -0.01 7.88
C TYR A 49 18.11 -0.01 7.01
N ASN A 50 19.28 -0.07 7.65
CA ASN A 50 20.58 -0.01 6.98
C ASN A 50 21.49 -1.23 7.25
N ASP A 51 21.12 -2.14 8.17
CA ASP A 51 21.89 -3.35 8.46
C ASP A 51 21.11 -4.66 8.24
N PRO A 52 20.95 -5.09 6.97
CA PRO A 52 20.29 -6.34 6.64
C PRO A 52 21.07 -7.60 7.06
N ASN A 53 22.32 -7.46 7.50
CA ASN A 53 23.15 -8.59 7.95
C ASN A 53 22.87 -8.96 9.40
N ASN A 54 22.65 -7.98 10.27
CA ASN A 54 22.17 -8.20 11.63
C ASN A 54 20.69 -8.58 11.62
N GLY A 55 19.91 -7.97 10.73
CA GLY A 55 18.50 -8.31 10.50
C GLY A 55 17.57 -7.96 11.65
N VAL A 56 18.05 -7.23 12.66
CA VAL A 56 17.26 -6.69 13.77
C VAL A 56 16.68 -5.35 13.34
N PHE A 57 15.42 -5.09 13.67
CA PHE A 57 14.81 -3.78 13.47
C PHE A 57 14.93 -2.96 14.75
N SER A 58 15.42 -1.73 14.61
CA SER A 58 15.49 -0.72 15.66
C SER A 58 14.81 0.56 15.18
N ALA A 59 14.01 1.16 16.06
CA ALA A 59 13.40 2.45 15.79
C ALA A 59 13.16 3.24 17.08
N PRO A 60 12.99 4.58 16.99
CA PRO A 60 12.68 5.39 18.14
C PRO A 60 11.42 4.93 18.85
N LEU A 61 11.44 4.92 20.19
CA LEU A 61 10.25 4.65 20.99
C LEU A 61 9.18 5.73 20.84
N ASP A 62 9.58 7.00 20.72
CA ASP A 62 8.66 8.11 20.48
C ASP A 62 8.14 8.07 19.05
N ARG A 63 6.82 7.90 18.90
CA ARG A 63 6.09 7.89 17.62
C ARG A 63 6.35 9.12 16.74
N ASN A 64 6.74 10.25 17.32
CA ASN A 64 6.95 11.48 16.57
C ASN A 64 8.42 11.73 16.23
N MET A 65 9.34 10.90 16.74
CA MET A 65 10.77 11.00 16.49
C MET A 65 11.15 10.28 15.19
N ARG A 66 12.07 10.85 14.43
CA ARG A 66 12.73 10.19 13.29
C ARG A 66 14.21 9.98 13.58
N TRP A 67 14.78 8.96 12.94
CA TRP A 67 16.23 8.70 12.94
C TRP A 67 17.06 9.91 12.45
N SER A 68 16.46 10.79 11.64
CA SER A 68 17.09 11.99 11.08
C SER A 68 16.96 13.25 11.95
N ASP A 69 16.22 13.19 13.06
CA ASP A 69 15.91 14.38 13.85
C ASP A 69 17.11 14.84 14.70
N ALA A 70 17.21 16.16 14.91
CA ALA A 70 18.21 16.73 15.79
C ALA A 70 17.97 16.26 17.24
N GLY A 71 18.93 15.54 17.83
CA GLY A 71 18.82 14.95 19.16
C GLY A 71 18.42 13.47 19.17
N TYR A 72 18.26 12.85 18.00
CA TYR A 72 18.17 11.40 17.89
C TYR A 72 19.44 10.71 18.39
N HIS A 73 19.26 9.65 19.17
CA HIS A 73 20.32 8.79 19.67
C HIS A 73 19.91 7.34 19.50
N GLU A 74 20.66 6.57 18.71
CA GLU A 74 20.39 5.15 18.43
C GLU A 74 20.33 4.29 19.71
N SER A 75 21.02 4.68 20.78
CA SER A 75 20.93 3.99 22.08
C SER A 75 19.56 4.12 22.77
N ALA A 76 18.70 5.03 22.31
CA ALA A 76 17.34 5.20 22.79
C ALA A 76 16.33 4.37 21.97
N ASP A 77 16.77 3.73 20.89
CA ASP A 77 15.91 2.90 20.07
C ASP A 77 15.45 1.65 20.81
N ILE A 78 14.32 1.16 20.36
CA ILE A 78 13.82 -0.14 20.76
C ILE A 78 14.04 -1.14 19.64
N GLU A 79 14.62 -2.29 20.01
CA GLU A 79 14.69 -3.46 19.15
C GLU A 79 13.40 -4.27 19.25
N PHE A 80 13.02 -4.92 18.15
CA PHE A 80 11.86 -5.80 18.07
C PHE A 80 11.99 -6.81 16.94
N GLY A 81 11.32 -7.95 17.09
CA GLY A 81 11.21 -8.96 16.06
C GLY A 81 10.08 -8.67 15.08
N VAL A 82 10.25 -9.04 13.82
CA VAL A 82 9.20 -8.92 12.80
C VAL A 82 8.81 -10.27 12.21
N LEU A 83 7.52 -10.48 11.96
CA LEU A 83 6.98 -11.68 11.30
C LEU A 83 7.48 -12.99 11.94
N THR A 84 8.30 -13.77 11.23
CA THR A 84 8.81 -15.07 11.67
C THR A 84 10.04 -14.98 12.58
N GLN A 85 10.54 -13.77 12.84
CA GLN A 85 11.63 -13.57 13.78
C GLN A 85 11.20 -13.84 15.22
N PRO A 86 12.14 -14.27 16.10
CA PRO A 86 11.90 -14.29 17.54
C PRO A 86 11.62 -12.86 18.04
N ASP A 87 10.96 -12.75 19.19
CA ASP A 87 10.89 -11.47 19.88
C ASP A 87 12.28 -11.00 20.33
N PHE A 88 12.47 -9.68 20.37
CA PHE A 88 13.66 -9.04 20.92
C PHE A 88 13.21 -8.14 22.07
N GLY A 89 13.76 -8.36 23.26
CA GLY A 89 13.35 -7.63 24.46
C GLY A 89 11.86 -7.77 24.80
N GLY A 90 11.24 -8.91 24.45
CA GLY A 90 9.80 -9.12 24.61
C GLY A 90 8.94 -8.32 23.63
N ARG A 91 9.53 -7.78 22.54
CA ARG A 91 8.83 -7.04 21.50
C ARG A 91 8.79 -7.79 20.18
N HIS A 92 7.61 -7.85 19.59
CA HIS A 92 7.36 -8.44 18.29
C HIS A 92 6.23 -7.69 17.56
N GLY A 93 6.35 -7.55 16.25
CA GLY A 93 5.42 -6.72 15.48
C GLY A 93 5.50 -6.85 13.97
N PHE A 94 4.90 -5.85 13.33
CA PHE A 94 4.80 -5.71 11.88
C PHE A 94 5.42 -4.39 11.46
N ILE A 95 6.07 -4.38 10.30
CA ILE A 95 6.71 -3.19 9.73
C ILE A 95 5.95 -2.65 8.53
N PHE A 96 6.04 -1.34 8.37
CA PHE A 96 5.46 -0.56 7.29
C PHE A 96 6.48 0.46 6.83
N HIS A 97 6.56 0.76 5.53
CA HIS A 97 7.24 1.97 5.10
C HIS A 97 6.59 3.19 5.75
N ASP A 98 7.39 4.19 6.11
CA ASP A 98 6.85 5.45 6.66
C ASP A 98 5.86 6.08 5.67
N ALA A 99 6.18 6.07 4.38
CA ALA A 99 5.27 6.52 3.31
C ALA A 99 3.94 5.74 3.28
N CYS A 100 3.97 4.42 3.48
CA CYS A 100 2.75 3.60 3.52
C CYS A 100 1.92 3.87 4.78
N TRP A 101 2.57 4.20 5.89
CA TRP A 101 1.87 4.64 7.10
C TRP A 101 1.15 5.98 6.87
N SER A 102 1.83 6.97 6.28
CA SER A 102 1.21 8.27 5.95
C SER A 102 0.01 8.10 5.01
N LEU A 103 0.11 7.24 3.99
CA LEU A 103 -1.02 6.90 3.12
C LEU A 103 -2.20 6.26 3.89
N LEU A 104 -1.91 5.41 4.88
CA LEU A 104 -2.93 4.78 5.71
C LEU A 104 -3.63 5.79 6.63
N GLU A 105 -2.89 6.78 7.15
CA GLU A 105 -3.45 7.89 7.93
C GLU A 105 -4.40 8.74 7.08
N GLU A 106 -3.97 9.12 5.87
CA GLU A 106 -4.84 9.85 4.92
C GLU A 106 -6.09 9.05 4.55
N ALA A 107 -5.94 7.75 4.26
CA ALA A 107 -7.08 6.88 3.94
C ALA A 107 -8.06 6.68 5.11
N SER A 108 -7.61 6.88 6.35
CA SER A 108 -8.43 6.75 7.56
C SER A 108 -9.08 8.07 7.98
N HIS A 109 -8.66 9.20 7.39
CA HIS A 109 -9.14 10.53 7.76
C HIS A 109 -10.67 10.64 7.68
N PRO A 110 -11.34 11.29 8.66
CA PRO A 110 -10.79 12.07 9.78
C PRO A 110 -10.44 11.25 11.02
N ALA A 111 -10.67 9.94 11.02
CA ALA A 111 -10.37 9.10 12.16
C ALA A 111 -8.89 8.69 12.18
N PRO A 112 -8.25 8.57 13.36
CA PRO A 112 -6.92 8.00 13.43
C PRO A 112 -6.95 6.51 13.10
N VAL A 113 -5.84 5.99 12.58
CA VAL A 113 -5.65 4.55 12.37
C VAL A 113 -5.77 3.82 13.71
N SER A 114 -6.72 2.90 13.82
CA SER A 114 -6.88 2.07 15.02
C SER A 114 -5.74 1.04 15.09
N LEU A 115 -4.75 1.31 15.94
CA LEU A 115 -3.60 0.43 16.15
C LEU A 115 -4.02 -0.98 16.55
N GLN A 116 -4.99 -1.10 17.46
CA GLN A 116 -5.50 -2.38 17.95
C GLN A 116 -6.14 -3.16 16.80
N ARG A 117 -6.96 -2.50 15.99
CA ARG A 117 -7.61 -3.14 14.85
C ARG A 117 -6.61 -3.57 13.79
N LEU A 118 -5.61 -2.72 13.50
CA LEU A 118 -4.57 -3.04 12.54
C LEU A 118 -3.76 -4.25 13.01
N LEU A 119 -3.39 -4.31 14.30
CA LEU A 119 -2.69 -5.46 14.86
C LEU A 119 -3.52 -6.75 14.73
N GLU A 120 -4.81 -6.70 15.04
CA GLU A 120 -5.72 -7.85 14.89
C GLU A 120 -5.80 -8.32 13.44
N VAL A 121 -5.90 -7.39 12.49
CA VAL A 121 -5.89 -7.71 11.07
C VAL A 121 -4.57 -8.38 10.71
N CYS A 122 -3.43 -7.78 11.06
CA CYS A 122 -2.12 -8.35 10.77
C CYS A 122 -1.94 -9.76 11.37
N LYS A 123 -2.45 -10.01 12.58
CA LYS A 123 -2.42 -11.33 13.24
C LYS A 123 -3.39 -12.33 12.63
N SER A 124 -4.45 -11.87 11.95
CA SER A 124 -5.44 -12.74 11.32
C SER A 124 -5.02 -13.24 9.93
N LEU A 125 -4.03 -12.59 9.32
CA LEU A 125 -3.58 -12.93 7.98
C LEU A 125 -2.56 -14.08 8.00
N PRO A 126 -2.63 -15.00 7.03
CA PRO A 126 -1.63 -16.04 6.91
C PRO A 126 -0.28 -15.44 6.47
N PHE A 127 0.78 -16.00 7.02
CA PHE A 127 2.15 -15.82 6.54
C PHE A 127 2.87 -17.15 6.72
N THR A 128 3.68 -17.54 5.74
CA THR A 128 4.44 -18.79 5.76
C THR A 128 5.78 -18.62 6.48
N LEU A 129 6.49 -19.73 6.72
CA LEU A 129 7.78 -19.72 7.42
C LEU A 129 8.86 -18.91 6.68
N ASP A 130 8.79 -18.87 5.35
CA ASP A 130 9.71 -18.12 4.50
C ASP A 130 9.15 -16.74 4.10
N CYS A 131 7.91 -16.44 4.48
CA CYS A 131 7.26 -15.19 4.12
C CYS A 131 7.94 -14.00 4.80
N ARG A 132 8.39 -13.08 3.95
CA ARG A 132 8.96 -11.80 4.34
C ARG A 132 7.90 -10.71 4.48
N THR A 133 6.62 -11.05 4.31
CA THR A 133 5.46 -10.17 4.47
C THR A 133 4.17 -10.95 4.78
N LEU A 134 3.08 -10.25 5.07
CA LEU A 134 1.74 -10.83 5.21
C LEU A 134 1.10 -11.10 3.85
N SER A 135 0.29 -12.16 3.78
CA SER A 135 -0.54 -12.44 2.61
C SER A 135 -1.92 -11.79 2.74
N TRP A 136 -2.19 -10.78 1.91
CA TRP A 136 -3.52 -10.18 1.77
C TRP A 136 -4.38 -10.87 0.71
N GLY A 137 -3.88 -11.94 0.08
CA GLY A 137 -4.58 -12.63 -1.01
C GLY A 137 -4.46 -11.95 -2.38
N HIS A 138 -3.56 -10.97 -2.53
CA HIS A 138 -3.26 -10.31 -3.80
C HIS A 138 -1.75 -10.08 -3.97
N ASP A 139 -1.34 -9.70 -5.18
CA ASP A 139 0.06 -9.54 -5.59
C ASP A 139 0.64 -8.13 -5.31
N PHE A 140 -0.07 -7.32 -4.53
CA PHE A 140 0.23 -5.90 -4.29
C PHE A 140 0.47 -5.08 -5.57
N GLY A 141 -0.31 -5.34 -6.63
CA GLY A 141 -0.12 -4.63 -7.89
C GLY A 141 1.15 -5.05 -8.62
N GLY A 142 1.62 -6.28 -8.38
CA GLY A 142 2.84 -6.86 -8.94
C GLY A 142 4.08 -6.75 -8.06
N ALA A 143 3.98 -6.21 -6.84
CA ALA A 143 5.10 -6.18 -5.89
C ALA A 143 5.53 -7.59 -5.46
N ALA A 144 4.56 -8.49 -5.28
CA ALA A 144 4.79 -9.90 -4.99
C ALA A 144 4.52 -10.75 -6.24
N ILE A 145 5.29 -11.82 -6.44
CA ILE A 145 4.98 -12.82 -7.46
C ILE A 145 4.07 -13.86 -6.79
N VAL A 146 2.92 -14.13 -7.39
CA VAL A 146 2.01 -15.18 -6.92
C VAL A 146 1.96 -16.29 -7.96
N ASP A 147 2.46 -17.49 -7.61
CA ASP A 147 2.29 -18.67 -8.46
C ASP A 147 0.84 -19.16 -8.35
N ASN A 148 0.11 -18.95 -9.44
CA ASN A 148 -1.28 -19.37 -9.59
C ASN A 148 -1.43 -20.65 -10.42
N ILE A 149 -0.32 -21.19 -10.96
CA ILE A 149 -0.33 -22.26 -11.96
C ILE A 149 0.22 -23.55 -11.37
N ASN A 150 1.35 -23.50 -10.66
CA ASN A 150 2.07 -24.67 -10.17
C ASN A 150 2.19 -24.67 -8.64
N TYR A 151 1.06 -24.60 -7.94
CA TYR A 151 1.04 -24.62 -6.48
C TYR A 151 0.09 -25.70 -5.95
N PHE A 152 0.47 -26.31 -4.82
CA PHE A 152 -0.47 -27.10 -4.03
C PHE A 152 -1.23 -26.23 -3.02
N PRO A 153 -2.47 -26.58 -2.62
CA PRO A 153 -3.26 -25.77 -1.67
C PRO A 153 -2.61 -25.54 -0.30
N TRP A 154 -1.59 -26.33 0.06
CA TRP A 154 -0.83 -26.23 1.31
C TRP A 154 0.55 -25.57 1.14
N GLU A 155 0.92 -25.18 -0.08
CA GLU A 155 2.18 -24.49 -0.38
C GLU A 155 2.02 -22.98 -0.35
N ASP A 156 3.13 -22.30 -0.08
CA ASP A 156 3.19 -20.86 -0.28
C ASP A 156 3.07 -20.56 -1.77
N ARG A 157 2.21 -19.61 -2.10
CA ARG A 157 2.03 -19.11 -3.46
C ARG A 157 2.93 -17.91 -3.74
N TYR A 158 3.48 -17.29 -2.70
CA TYR A 158 4.24 -16.06 -2.82
C TYR A 158 5.72 -16.38 -3.02
N ASP A 159 6.22 -16.04 -4.20
CA ASP A 159 7.66 -15.97 -4.43
C ASP A 159 8.13 -14.52 -4.27
N LEU A 160 9.29 -14.37 -3.66
CA LEU A 160 9.96 -13.09 -3.61
C LEU A 160 10.42 -12.77 -5.01
N ARG A 161 9.98 -11.62 -5.51
CA ARG A 161 10.57 -11.04 -6.70
C ARG A 161 12.08 -11.03 -6.50
N LYS A 162 12.84 -11.54 -7.47
CA LYS A 162 14.29 -11.28 -7.50
C LYS A 162 14.43 -9.76 -7.59
N PHE A 163 14.66 -9.10 -6.46
CA PHE A 163 14.77 -7.63 -6.30
C PHE A 163 15.97 -7.03 -7.04
N SER A 164 16.57 -7.78 -7.97
CA SER A 164 17.72 -7.43 -8.78
C SER A 164 17.42 -6.34 -9.82
N LYS A 165 16.16 -5.91 -9.97
CA LYS A 165 15.76 -4.84 -10.88
C LYS A 165 14.80 -3.87 -10.19
N PRO A 166 15.00 -2.56 -10.36
CA PRO A 166 14.07 -1.56 -9.83
C PRO A 166 12.69 -1.76 -10.47
N ASP A 167 11.66 -1.87 -9.64
CA ASP A 167 10.29 -1.82 -10.14
C ASP A 167 9.93 -0.36 -10.45
N PRO A 168 9.40 -0.04 -11.64
CA PRO A 168 9.09 1.33 -12.00
C PRO A 168 8.04 1.98 -11.08
N VAL A 169 7.11 1.21 -10.51
CA VAL A 169 6.06 1.68 -9.58
C VAL A 169 6.66 1.99 -8.21
N PHE A 170 7.54 1.14 -7.70
CA PHE A 170 8.18 1.31 -6.38
C PHE A 170 9.53 2.02 -6.43
N SER A 171 9.86 2.67 -7.55
CA SER A 171 11.07 3.50 -7.68
C SER A 171 10.94 4.88 -7.02
N LYS A 172 9.71 5.31 -6.71
CA LYS A 172 9.40 6.63 -6.13
C LYS A 172 8.56 6.48 -4.87
N ASN A 173 8.63 7.49 -4.00
CA ASN A 173 7.84 7.53 -2.78
C ASN A 173 6.34 7.52 -3.15
N PRO A 174 5.56 6.51 -2.72
CA PRO A 174 4.15 6.40 -3.10
C PRO A 174 3.27 7.47 -2.44
N TYR A 175 3.75 8.11 -1.36
CA TYR A 175 3.05 9.22 -0.71
C TYR A 175 3.28 10.56 -1.44
N GLU A 176 4.44 10.73 -2.06
CA GLU A 176 4.76 11.93 -2.83
C GLU A 176 4.38 11.71 -4.30
N VAL A 177 3.18 12.13 -4.69
CA VAL A 177 2.73 12.09 -6.08
C VAL A 177 2.87 13.49 -6.70
N PRO A 178 3.90 13.74 -7.53
CA PRO A 178 4.10 15.06 -8.13
C PRO A 178 2.88 15.46 -8.96
N GLY A 179 2.32 16.62 -8.67
CA GLY A 179 1.20 17.18 -9.41
C GLY A 179 -0.18 16.88 -8.83
N VAL A 180 -0.32 16.08 -7.77
CA VAL A 180 -1.61 15.96 -7.05
C VAL A 180 -2.03 17.31 -6.49
N ASP A 181 -1.13 18.04 -5.85
CA ASP A 181 -1.43 19.40 -5.37
C ASP A 181 -1.86 20.33 -6.50
N ARG A 182 -1.27 20.16 -7.69
CA ARG A 182 -1.64 20.93 -8.88
C ARG A 182 -3.05 20.56 -9.34
N ILE A 183 -3.39 19.28 -9.39
CA ILE A 183 -4.73 18.81 -9.76
C ILE A 183 -5.77 19.24 -8.73
N LEU A 184 -5.43 19.22 -7.43
CA LEU A 184 -6.32 19.66 -6.35
C LEU A 184 -6.49 21.18 -6.31
N ALA A 185 -5.49 21.94 -6.78
CA ALA A 185 -5.53 23.39 -6.90
C ALA A 185 -6.08 23.88 -8.24
N GLU A 186 -6.12 23.03 -9.26
CA GLU A 186 -6.79 23.28 -10.53
C GLU A 186 -8.30 23.32 -10.26
N ASP A 187 -8.95 24.45 -10.58
CA ASP A 187 -10.41 24.47 -10.66
C ASP A 187 -10.83 23.38 -11.65
N PRO A 188 -11.82 22.52 -11.31
CA PRO A 188 -12.29 21.54 -12.26
C PRO A 188 -12.68 22.27 -13.53
N ASP A 189 -12.03 21.91 -14.66
CA ASP A 189 -12.41 22.43 -15.97
C ASP A 189 -13.93 22.36 -16.05
N GLN A 190 -14.56 23.50 -16.38
CA GLN A 190 -16.01 23.53 -16.55
C GLN A 190 -16.36 22.33 -17.44
N PRO A 191 -17.27 21.44 -17.00
CA PRO A 191 -17.69 20.32 -17.83
C PRO A 191 -18.03 20.92 -19.19
N PRO A 192 -17.53 20.35 -20.30
CA PRO A 192 -17.62 20.97 -21.61
C PRO A 192 -19.04 21.48 -21.76
N THR A 193 -19.17 22.81 -21.85
CA THR A 193 -20.47 23.46 -21.96
C THR A 193 -21.24 22.65 -22.97
N LEU A 194 -22.39 22.11 -22.55
CA LEU A 194 -23.32 21.49 -23.47
C LEU A 194 -23.75 22.59 -24.43
N THR A 195 -22.93 22.89 -25.42
CA THR A 195 -23.37 23.54 -26.64
C THR A 195 -24.47 22.62 -27.09
N ALA A 196 -25.69 23.14 -27.04
CA ALA A 196 -26.85 22.50 -27.62
C ALA A 196 -26.57 22.39 -29.11
N THR A 197 -25.81 21.38 -29.49
CA THR A 197 -25.64 20.97 -30.87
C THR A 197 -27.01 20.52 -31.28
N THR A 198 -27.69 21.37 -32.04
CA THR A 198 -28.95 21.10 -32.70
C THR A 198 -28.87 19.68 -33.27
N PRO A 199 -29.72 18.74 -32.84
CA PRO A 199 -29.59 17.36 -33.26
C PRO A 199 -29.84 17.30 -34.77
N SER A 200 -28.75 17.11 -35.53
CA SER A 200 -28.82 16.55 -36.87
C SER A 200 -29.48 15.17 -36.75
N PRO A 201 -30.43 14.80 -37.63
CA PRO A 201 -31.16 13.55 -37.53
C PRO A 201 -30.25 12.38 -37.93
N GLN A 202 -29.30 12.04 -37.06
CA GLN A 202 -28.59 10.77 -37.10
C GLN A 202 -29.42 9.76 -36.32
N LYS A 203 -29.61 8.58 -36.92
CA LYS A 203 -30.43 7.47 -36.39
C LYS A 203 -30.22 7.31 -34.88
N PRO A 204 -31.29 7.19 -34.07
CA PRO A 204 -31.14 7.00 -32.63
C PRO A 204 -30.43 5.66 -32.40
N ILE A 205 -29.16 5.71 -32.00
CA ILE A 205 -28.53 4.58 -31.34
C ILE A 205 -29.31 4.41 -30.05
N ARG A 206 -30.16 3.38 -30.02
CA ARG A 206 -31.04 3.09 -28.90
C ARG A 206 -30.16 2.56 -27.77
N ASP A 207 -29.80 3.44 -26.84
CA ASP A 207 -29.07 3.06 -25.64
C ASP A 207 -29.93 2.07 -24.84
N CYS A 208 -29.60 0.78 -24.92
CA CYS A 208 -30.35 -0.27 -24.24
C CYS A 208 -30.20 -0.19 -22.72
N PHE A 209 -29.10 0.38 -22.22
CA PHE A 209 -28.89 0.54 -20.79
C PHE A 209 -29.75 1.64 -20.20
N ALA A 210 -30.18 2.62 -21.01
CA ALA A 210 -31.15 3.64 -20.58
C ALA A 210 -32.54 3.07 -20.27
N SER A 211 -32.84 1.83 -20.66
CA SER A 211 -34.07 1.13 -20.26
C SER A 211 -33.97 0.34 -18.96
N LEU A 212 -32.76 0.22 -18.38
CA LEU A 212 -32.56 -0.49 -17.13
C LEU A 212 -32.72 0.45 -15.92
N PRO A 213 -33.25 -0.04 -14.80
CA PRO A 213 -33.16 0.65 -13.52
C PRO A 213 -31.71 0.90 -13.11
N GLN A 214 -31.48 1.97 -12.34
CA GLN A 214 -30.15 2.40 -11.93
C GLN A 214 -29.40 1.31 -11.17
N GLU A 215 -30.11 0.51 -10.37
CA GLU A 215 -29.58 -0.59 -9.59
C GLU A 215 -28.94 -1.66 -10.48
N LEU A 216 -29.53 -1.93 -11.65
CA LEU A 216 -28.99 -2.89 -12.61
C LEU A 216 -27.77 -2.31 -13.33
N CYS A 217 -27.77 -1.02 -13.66
CA CYS A 217 -26.60 -0.35 -14.22
C CYS A 217 -25.41 -0.36 -13.24
N THR A 218 -25.67 -0.11 -11.96
CA THR A 218 -24.65 -0.19 -10.90
C THR A 218 -24.15 -1.64 -10.74
N ALA A 219 -25.04 -2.63 -10.72
CA ALA A 219 -24.65 -4.04 -10.65
C ALA A 219 -23.79 -4.49 -11.84
N ILE A 220 -24.12 -4.04 -13.05
CA ILE A 220 -23.30 -4.27 -14.24
C ILE A 220 -21.92 -3.62 -14.07
N ALA A 221 -21.87 -2.37 -13.61
CA ALA A 221 -20.60 -1.66 -13.42
C ALA A 221 -19.68 -2.32 -12.38
N MET A 222 -20.23 -2.86 -11.29
CA MET A 222 -19.46 -3.60 -10.28
C MET A 222 -18.78 -4.87 -10.83
N CYS A 223 -19.32 -5.44 -11.91
CA CYS A 223 -18.78 -6.64 -12.55
C CYS A 223 -17.73 -6.32 -13.63
N LEU A 224 -17.51 -5.04 -13.96
CA LEU A 224 -16.58 -4.62 -15.00
C LEU A 224 -15.24 -4.13 -14.41
N PRO A 225 -14.11 -4.37 -15.09
CA PRO A 225 -12.86 -3.71 -14.75
C PRO A 225 -13.00 -2.18 -14.82
N THR A 226 -12.26 -1.46 -13.97
CA THR A 226 -12.35 0.02 -13.88
C THR A 226 -12.22 0.72 -15.25
N ALA A 227 -11.32 0.23 -16.11
CA ALA A 227 -11.15 0.76 -17.46
C ALA A 227 -12.42 0.65 -18.32
N ASP A 228 -13.17 -0.45 -18.18
CA ASP A 228 -14.38 -0.70 -18.93
C ASP A 228 -15.59 0.04 -18.33
N VAL A 229 -15.62 0.27 -17.02
CA VAL A 229 -16.60 1.16 -16.36
C VAL A 229 -16.45 2.60 -16.88
N LEU A 230 -15.21 3.09 -16.99
CA LEU A 230 -14.95 4.43 -17.53
C LEU A 230 -15.36 4.54 -19.01
N ARG A 231 -15.11 3.50 -19.82
CA ARG A 231 -15.52 3.46 -21.23
C ARG A 231 -17.04 3.37 -21.39
N THR A 232 -17.72 2.55 -20.57
CA THR A 232 -19.20 2.46 -20.60
C THR A 232 -19.85 3.78 -20.22
N ARG A 233 -19.26 4.55 -19.29
CA ARG A 233 -19.72 5.90 -18.94
C ARG A 233 -19.62 6.90 -20.10
N LEU A 234 -18.64 6.73 -20.99
CA LEU A 234 -18.51 7.53 -22.22
C LEU A 234 -19.49 7.08 -23.31
N ALA A 235 -19.82 5.79 -23.35
CA ALA A 235 -20.69 5.20 -24.37
C ALA A 235 -22.20 5.31 -24.04
N SER A 236 -22.57 5.32 -22.75
CA SER A 236 -23.95 5.33 -22.29
C SER A 236 -24.13 6.24 -21.07
N ARG A 237 -25.17 7.09 -21.14
CA ARG A 237 -25.51 8.01 -20.04
C ARG A 237 -26.10 7.30 -18.82
N ALA A 238 -26.58 6.06 -18.98
CA ALA A 238 -27.15 5.27 -17.88
C ALA A 238 -26.11 4.93 -16.79
N PHE A 239 -24.81 4.99 -17.11
CA PHE A 239 -23.72 4.69 -16.18
C PHE A 239 -23.12 5.94 -15.51
N TRP A 240 -23.64 7.14 -15.77
CA TRP A 240 -23.13 8.36 -15.12
C TRP A 240 -23.21 8.36 -13.59
N PRO A 241 -24.26 7.80 -12.94
CA PRO A 241 -24.38 7.83 -11.48
C PRO A 241 -23.50 6.82 -10.74
N VAL A 242 -22.73 5.96 -11.41
CA VAL A 242 -21.92 4.88 -10.80
C VAL A 242 -20.80 5.41 -9.87
N PHE A 243 -20.48 6.70 -9.94
CA PHE A 243 -19.44 7.35 -9.12
C PHE A 243 -19.97 8.57 -8.34
N TYR A 244 -21.28 8.65 -8.10
CA TYR A 244 -21.91 9.69 -7.28
C TYR A 244 -22.25 9.17 -5.87
#